data_AF-K2FUW2-F1
#
_entry.id   AF-K2FUW2-F1
#
_cell.length_a   1.000
_cell.length_b   1.000
_cell.length_c   1.000
_cell.angle_alpha   90.00
_cell.angle_beta   90.00
_cell.angle_gamma   90.00
#
_symmetry.space_group_name_H-M   'P 1'
#
loop_
_entity.id
_entity.type
_entity.pdbx_description
1 polymer ?
#
loop_
_entity_poly.entity_id
_entity_poly.type
_entity_poly.pdbx_seq_one_letter_code
_entity_poly.pdbx_strand_id
1 'polypeptide(L)'
;MFSSLALLLTFLIGASLLTGFNVAILKLGKFQTKEILKTSIFLWKNFLVKEKWEKFYFLISVTKHILYLLYAVSAFLFLTLTFPNIEINNKKYFFLIIFAIIIIFMITDFLIRLTTQSFTKTTLKVIAPITSVYILFFFFLTFPF
;
A
#
# COMPACT_ATOMS: atom_id res chain seq x y z
N MET A 1 14.68 -16.78 4.33
CA MET A 1 14.19 -16.62 2.93
C MET A 1 12.66 -16.52 2.86
N PHE A 2 11.90 -17.48 3.42
CA PHE A 2 10.43 -17.39 3.43
C PHE A 2 9.89 -16.15 4.16
N SER A 3 10.46 -15.81 5.32
CA SER A 3 10.01 -14.64 6.10
C SER A 3 10.23 -13.31 5.38
N SER A 4 11.34 -13.14 4.66
CA SER A 4 11.62 -11.92 3.90
C SER A 4 10.73 -11.80 2.66
N LEU A 5 10.42 -12.91 2.00
CA LEU A 5 9.46 -12.95 0.91
C LEU A 5 8.03 -12.64 1.40
N ALA A 6 7.62 -13.18 2.54
CA ALA A 6 6.33 -12.88 3.16
C ALA A 6 6.22 -11.38 3.47
N LEU A 7 7.23 -10.78 4.10
CA LEU A 7 7.28 -9.34 4.39
C LEU A 7 7.17 -8.49 3.11
N LEU A 8 7.93 -8.85 2.08
CA LEU A 8 7.90 -8.18 0.78
C LEU A 8 6.49 -8.19 0.19
N LEU A 9 5.82 -9.34 0.19
CA LEU A 9 4.46 -9.46 -0.32
C LEU A 9 3.45 -8.71 0.55
N THR A 10 3.57 -8.76 1.88
CA THR A 10 2.69 -8.00 2.78
C THR A 10 2.79 -6.50 2.52
N PHE A 11 4.00 -5.95 2.37
CA PHE A 11 4.17 -4.53 2.07
C PHE A 11 3.70 -4.16 0.67
N LEU A 12 3.91 -5.03 -0.31
CA LEU A 12 3.39 -4.83 -1.67
C LEU A 12 1.86 -4.73 -1.63
N ILE A 13 1.18 -5.73 -1.07
CA ILE A 13 -0.28 -5.79 -0.97
C ILE A 13 -0.81 -4.58 -0.20
N GLY A 14 -0.20 -4.23 0.94
CA GLY A 14 -0.60 -3.06 1.72
C GLY A 14 -0.50 -1.77 0.89
N ALA A 15 0.65 -1.53 0.26
CA ALA A 15 0.88 -0.32 -0.53
C ALA A 15 -0.10 -0.21 -1.70
N SER A 16 -0.26 -1.33 -2.42
CA SER A 16 -1.22 -1.56 -3.49
C SER A 16 -2.66 -1.21 -3.07
N LEU A 17 -3.15 -1.76 -1.96
CA LEU A 17 -4.49 -1.48 -1.46
C LEU A 17 -4.67 -0.01 -1.07
N LEU A 18 -3.66 0.61 -0.43
CA LEU A 18 -3.69 2.03 -0.12
C LEU A 18 -3.65 2.91 -1.39
N THR A 19 -2.97 2.50 -2.45
CA THR A 19 -3.06 3.18 -3.77
C THR A 19 -4.48 3.17 -4.28
N GLY A 20 -5.13 2.00 -4.33
CA GLY A 20 -6.51 1.88 -4.79
C GLY A 20 -7.46 2.72 -3.92
N PHE A 21 -7.27 2.68 -2.61
CA PHE A 21 -8.05 3.49 -1.68
C PHE A 21 -7.88 5.00 -1.91
N ASN A 22 -6.65 5.47 -2.10
CA ASN A 22 -6.34 6.87 -2.39
C ASN A 22 -6.94 7.33 -3.73
N VAL A 23 -6.82 6.52 -4.78
CA VAL A 23 -7.46 6.79 -6.09
C VAL A 23 -8.98 6.85 -5.95
N ALA A 24 -9.58 5.95 -5.17
CA ALA A 24 -11.02 5.96 -4.95
C ALA A 24 -11.50 7.22 -4.22
N ILE A 25 -10.76 7.64 -3.19
CA ILE A 25 -11.04 8.88 -2.46
C ILE A 25 -10.97 10.09 -3.39
N LEU A 26 -9.91 10.21 -4.18
CA LEU A 26 -9.71 11.34 -5.09
C LEU A 26 -10.82 11.41 -6.14
N LYS A 27 -11.25 10.27 -6.68
CA LYS A 27 -12.27 10.21 -7.72
C LYS A 27 -13.70 10.49 -7.20
N LEU A 28 -14.06 9.96 -6.03
CA LEU A 28 -15.40 10.14 -5.44
C LEU A 28 -15.56 11.47 -4.71
N GLY A 29 -14.45 12.07 -4.26
CA GLY A 29 -14.45 13.28 -3.47
C GLY A 29 -14.93 13.07 -2.03
N LYS A 30 -14.91 14.14 -1.23
CA LYS A 30 -15.13 14.10 0.22
C LYS A 30 -16.50 13.55 0.63
N PHE A 31 -17.57 14.07 0.03
CA PHE A 31 -18.94 13.77 0.47
C PHE A 31 -19.32 12.32 0.20
N GLN A 32 -19.18 11.86 -1.04
CA GLN A 32 -19.51 10.48 -1.43
C GLN A 32 -18.66 9.46 -0.68
N THR A 33 -17.37 9.75 -0.49
CA THR A 33 -16.49 8.86 0.26
C THR A 33 -16.93 8.72 1.71
N LYS A 34 -17.32 9.81 2.39
CA LYS A 34 -17.85 9.75 3.77
C LYS A 34 -19.12 8.91 3.86
N GLU A 35 -20.05 9.06 2.92
CA GLU A 35 -21.28 8.27 2.89
C GLU A 35 -21.01 6.78 2.72
N ILE A 36 -20.13 6.42 1.78
CA ILE A 36 -19.78 5.02 1.54
C ILE A 36 -19.04 4.44 2.76
N LEU A 37 -18.11 5.18 3.36
CA LEU A 37 -17.35 4.69 4.51
C LEU A 37 -18.22 4.51 5.76
N LYS A 38 -19.27 5.31 5.94
CA LYS A 38 -20.28 5.08 7.00
C LYS A 38 -20.92 3.69 6.89
N THR A 39 -21.21 3.25 5.67
CA THR A 39 -21.81 1.91 5.41
C THR A 39 -20.82 0.75 5.45
N SER A 40 -19.53 1.01 5.21
CA SER A 40 -18.47 -0.03 5.20
C SER A 40 -18.04 -0.48 6.59
N ILE A 41 -17.37 -1.62 6.74
CA ILE A 41 -16.78 -2.07 8.02
C ILE A 41 -15.40 -1.39 8.19
N PHE A 42 -15.39 -0.08 8.31
CA PHE A 42 -14.16 0.66 8.61
C PHE A 42 -13.95 0.68 10.12
N LEU A 43 -12.84 0.13 10.63
CA LEU A 43 -12.59 0.04 12.08
C LEU A 43 -12.52 1.41 12.77
N TRP A 44 -12.36 2.48 11.98
CA TRP A 44 -12.11 3.82 12.47
C TRP A 44 -13.10 4.87 11.96
N LYS A 45 -14.38 4.47 11.88
CA LYS A 45 -15.49 5.35 11.46
C LYS A 45 -15.52 6.68 12.22
N ASN A 46 -15.25 6.64 13.52
CA ASN A 46 -15.34 7.83 14.39
C ASN A 46 -14.25 8.87 14.07
N PHE A 47 -13.06 8.43 13.66
CA PHE A 47 -11.95 9.32 13.29
C PHE A 47 -12.28 10.10 12.01
N LEU A 48 -12.83 9.40 11.00
CA LEU A 48 -13.32 9.97 9.74
C LEU A 48 -14.49 10.96 9.87
N VAL A 49 -15.37 10.72 10.83
CA VAL A 49 -16.59 11.53 11.04
C VAL A 49 -16.28 12.80 11.82
N LYS A 50 -15.33 12.77 12.76
CA LYS A 50 -15.02 13.90 13.65
C LYS A 50 -13.82 14.75 13.23
N GLU A 51 -12.81 14.20 12.55
CA GLU A 51 -11.59 14.95 12.21
C GLU A 51 -11.63 15.71 10.86
N LYS A 52 -10.64 16.61 10.67
CA LYS A 52 -10.38 17.30 9.41
C LYS A 52 -10.07 16.28 8.31
N TRP A 53 -10.90 16.27 7.26
CA TRP A 53 -10.77 15.39 6.10
C TRP A 53 -9.36 15.39 5.47
N GLU A 54 -8.70 16.53 5.48
CA GLU A 54 -7.34 16.72 4.97
C GLU A 54 -6.32 15.87 5.74
N LYS A 55 -6.45 15.77 7.07
CA LYS A 55 -5.56 14.93 7.89
C LYS A 55 -5.71 13.47 7.55
N PHE A 56 -6.94 12.99 7.36
CA PHE A 56 -7.20 11.62 6.95
C PHE A 56 -6.59 11.31 5.57
N TYR A 57 -6.76 12.21 4.61
CA TYR A 57 -6.15 12.07 3.30
C TYR A 57 -4.63 12.04 3.37
N PHE A 58 -4.04 12.95 4.15
CA PHE A 58 -2.61 13.01 4.40
C PHE A 58 -2.10 11.71 5.04
N LEU A 59 -2.78 11.22 6.07
CA LEU A 59 -2.46 9.98 6.77
C LEU A 59 -2.38 8.78 5.81
N ILE A 60 -3.37 8.63 4.93
CA ILE A 60 -3.37 7.57 3.91
C ILE A 60 -2.22 7.75 2.94
N SER A 61 -2.00 8.98 2.48
CA SER A 61 -0.92 9.27 1.54
C SER A 61 0.43 8.93 2.15
N VAL A 62 0.73 9.39 3.37
CA VAL A 62 1.99 9.10 4.06
C VAL A 62 2.15 7.61 4.32
N THR A 63 1.12 6.93 4.84
CA THR A 63 1.16 5.48 5.10
C THR A 63 1.51 4.70 3.83
N LYS A 64 0.94 5.09 2.69
CA LYS A 64 1.27 4.48 1.39
C LYS A 64 2.75 4.63 1.04
N HIS A 65 3.34 5.82 1.23
CA HIS A 65 4.75 6.05 0.93
C HIS A 65 5.68 5.30 1.90
N ILE A 66 5.30 5.21 3.18
CA ILE A 66 6.02 4.38 4.16
C ILE A 66 6.03 2.91 3.70
N LEU A 67 4.89 2.40 3.25
CA LEU A 67 4.81 1.03 2.72
C LEU A 67 5.64 0.81 1.46
N TYR A 68 5.73 1.78 0.54
CA TYR A 68 6.66 1.71 -0.60
C TYR A 68 8.11 1.65 -0.15
N LEU A 69 8.49 2.42 0.86
CA LEU A 69 9.85 2.41 1.40
C LEU A 69 10.15 1.07 2.07
N LEU A 70 9.24 0.58 2.91
CA LEU A 70 9.38 -0.74 3.56
C LEU A 70 9.42 -1.89 2.55
N TYR A 71 8.67 -1.78 1.46
CA TYR A 71 8.76 -2.72 0.34
C TYR A 71 10.15 -2.71 -0.29
N ALA A 72 10.71 -1.53 -0.58
CA ALA A 72 12.05 -1.41 -1.16
C ALA A 72 13.14 -1.97 -0.22
N VAL A 73 13.06 -1.66 1.07
CA VAL A 73 13.97 -2.21 2.10
C VAL A 73 13.83 -3.73 2.19
N SER A 74 12.61 -4.25 2.15
CA SER A 74 12.35 -5.69 2.20
C SER A 74 12.81 -6.41 0.94
N ALA A 75 12.69 -5.78 -0.23
CA ALA A 75 13.24 -6.28 -1.48
C ALA A 75 14.77 -6.37 -1.43
N PHE A 76 15.43 -5.34 -0.89
CA PHE A 76 16.87 -5.37 -0.69
C PHE A 76 17.30 -6.48 0.30
N LEU A 77 16.60 -6.63 1.42
CA LEU A 77 16.83 -7.71 2.38
C LEU A 77 16.58 -9.10 1.76
N PHE A 78 15.54 -9.25 0.94
CA PHE A 78 15.27 -10.49 0.24
C PHE A 78 16.41 -10.86 -0.71
N LEU A 79 16.91 -9.89 -1.49
CA LEU A 79 18.01 -10.09 -2.44
C LEU A 79 19.32 -10.48 -1.75
N THR A 80 19.70 -9.77 -0.69
CA THR A 80 20.93 -10.03 0.08
C THR A 80 20.89 -11.39 0.78
N LEU A 81 19.73 -11.81 1.30
CA LEU A 81 19.57 -13.13 1.91
C LEU A 81 19.53 -14.26 0.87
N THR A 82 19.07 -13.99 -0.35
CA THR A 82 18.99 -15.00 -1.41
C THR A 82 20.33 -15.18 -2.11
N PHE A 83 21.11 -14.11 -2.25
CA PHE A 83 22.43 -14.11 -2.87
C PHE A 83 23.47 -13.51 -1.91
N PRO A 84 23.87 -14.23 -0.85
CA PRO A 84 24.81 -13.71 0.15
C PRO A 84 26.19 -13.42 -0.45
N ASN A 85 26.64 -14.22 -1.41
CA ASN A 85 27.88 -14.00 -2.16
C ASN A 85 27.57 -13.70 -3.62
N ILE A 86 27.64 -12.43 -4.00
CA ILE A 86 27.46 -12.00 -5.39
C ILE A 86 28.77 -12.26 -6.15
N GLU A 87 28.98 -13.51 -6.55
CA GLU A 87 30.06 -13.83 -7.48
C GLU A 87 29.84 -13.16 -8.84
N ILE A 88 30.93 -12.87 -9.55
CA ILE A 88 30.94 -12.09 -10.79
C ILE A 88 30.02 -12.72 -11.87
N ASN A 89 29.90 -14.06 -11.90
CA ASN A 89 29.01 -14.77 -12.82
C ASN A 89 27.52 -14.64 -12.47
N ASN A 90 27.17 -14.38 -11.20
CA ASN A 90 25.77 -14.28 -10.75
C ASN A 90 25.21 -12.85 -10.79
N LYS A 91 26.04 -11.85 -11.12
CA LYS A 91 25.60 -10.45 -11.23
C LYS A 91 24.44 -10.27 -12.22
N LYS A 92 24.44 -10.99 -13.35
CA LYS A 92 23.35 -10.92 -14.34
C LYS A 92 22.00 -11.34 -13.75
N TYR A 93 21.98 -12.45 -13.01
CA TYR A 93 20.76 -12.94 -12.36
C TYR A 93 20.29 -12.00 -11.26
N PHE A 94 21.21 -11.42 -10.49
CA PHE A 94 20.89 -10.42 -9.47
C PHE A 94 20.18 -9.19 -10.06
N PHE A 95 20.73 -8.61 -11.14
CA PHE A 95 20.10 -7.48 -11.82
C PHE A 95 18.75 -7.85 -12.44
N LEU A 96 18.62 -9.04 -13.02
CA LEU A 96 17.37 -9.52 -13.58
C LEU A 96 16.27 -9.62 -12.51
N ILE A 97 16.61 -10.11 -11.32
CA ILE A 97 15.64 -10.22 -10.21
C ILE A 97 15.25 -8.84 -9.68
N ILE A 98 16.19 -7.89 -9.54
CA ILE A 98 15.86 -6.50 -9.20
C ILE A 98 14.88 -5.93 -10.22
N PHE A 99 15.17 -6.10 -11.50
CA PHE A 99 14.33 -5.58 -12.57
C PHE A 99 12.93 -6.22 -12.54
N ALA A 100 12.85 -7.52 -12.29
CA ALA A 100 11.59 -8.23 -12.10
C ALA A 100 10.78 -7.68 -10.92
N ILE A 101 11.41 -7.44 -9.76
CA ILE A 101 10.75 -6.85 -8.58
C ILE A 101 10.16 -5.48 -8.91
N ILE A 102 10.93 -4.61 -9.59
CA ILE A 102 10.48 -3.27 -9.98
C ILE A 102 9.31 -3.37 -10.98
N ILE A 103 9.42 -4.23 -11.99
CA ILE A 103 8.34 -4.43 -12.97
C ILE A 103 7.06 -4.93 -12.29
N ILE A 104 7.16 -5.92 -11.40
CA ILE A 104 6.01 -6.45 -10.68
C ILE A 104 5.35 -5.34 -9.85
N PHE A 105 6.14 -4.53 -9.15
CA PHE A 105 5.64 -3.37 -8.41
C PHE A 105 4.91 -2.38 -9.31
N MET A 106 5.51 -1.99 -10.45
CA MET A 106 4.90 -1.04 -11.37
C MET A 106 3.61 -1.58 -12.00
N ILE A 107 3.60 -2.85 -12.42
CA ILE A 107 2.43 -3.49 -13.01
C ILE A 107 1.31 -3.59 -11.97
N THR A 108 1.61 -4.03 -10.75
CA THR A 108 0.60 -4.13 -9.69
C THR A 108 0.02 -2.78 -9.31
N ASP A 109 0.85 -1.74 -9.16
CA ASP A 109 0.36 -0.37 -8.91
C ASP A 109 -0.52 0.13 -10.06
N PHE A 110 -0.11 -0.09 -11.31
CA PHE A 110 -0.89 0.29 -12.49
C PHE A 110 -2.24 -0.44 -12.57
N LEU A 111 -2.25 -1.76 -12.41
CA LEU A 111 -3.47 -2.58 -12.44
C LEU A 111 -4.46 -2.15 -11.36
N ILE A 112 -3.97 -1.80 -10.17
CA ILE A 112 -4.84 -1.34 -9.10
C ILE A 112 -5.43 0.02 -9.40
N ARG A 113 -4.65 0.96 -9.94
CA ARG A 113 -5.20 2.25 -10.38
C ARG A 113 -6.29 2.04 -11.43
N LEU A 114 -6.04 1.19 -12.42
CA LEU A 114 -6.97 0.90 -13.50
C LEU A 114 -8.27 0.26 -12.98
N THR A 115 -8.16 -0.78 -12.16
CA THR A 115 -9.33 -1.48 -11.59
C THR A 115 -10.13 -0.57 -10.66
N THR A 116 -9.47 0.25 -9.84
CA THR A 116 -10.13 1.21 -8.96
C THR A 116 -10.86 2.29 -9.76
N GLN A 117 -10.28 2.73 -10.89
CA GLN A 117 -10.96 3.67 -11.78
C GLN A 117 -12.27 3.08 -12.32
N SER A 118 -12.29 1.81 -12.71
CA SER A 118 -13.52 1.17 -13.21
C SER A 118 -14.55 0.91 -12.11
N PHE A 119 -14.12 0.48 -10.91
CA PHE A 119 -15.02 -0.01 -9.85
C PHE A 119 -14.87 0.75 -8.54
N THR A 120 -14.89 2.08 -8.60
CA THR A 120 -14.45 2.96 -7.50
C THR A 120 -15.23 2.76 -6.19
N LYS A 121 -16.57 2.70 -6.24
CA LYS A 121 -17.42 2.54 -5.05
C LYS A 121 -17.23 1.18 -4.37
N THR A 122 -17.19 0.12 -5.16
CA THR A 122 -17.00 -1.26 -4.68
C THR A 122 -15.61 -1.42 -4.07
N THR A 123 -14.59 -0.91 -4.76
CA THR A 123 -13.20 -0.94 -4.32
C THR A 123 -13.05 -0.26 -2.96
N LEU A 124 -13.64 0.93 -2.78
CA LEU A 124 -13.62 1.63 -1.49
C LEU A 124 -14.25 0.80 -0.37
N LYS A 125 -15.41 0.16 -0.61
CA LYS A 125 -16.11 -0.64 0.42
C LYS A 125 -15.32 -1.89 0.83
N VAL A 126 -14.74 -2.60 -0.14
CA VAL A 126 -14.02 -3.85 0.09
C VAL A 126 -12.66 -3.61 0.72
N ILE A 127 -11.96 -2.57 0.25
CA ILE A 127 -10.60 -2.28 0.71
C ILE A 127 -10.59 -1.56 2.08
N ALA A 128 -11.63 -0.79 2.40
CA ALA A 128 -11.78 -0.06 3.67
C ALA A 128 -11.36 -0.82 4.94
N PRO A 129 -11.86 -2.04 5.23
CA PRO A 129 -11.45 -2.78 6.42
C PRO A 129 -9.95 -3.06 6.43
N ILE A 130 -9.39 -3.49 5.30
CA ILE A 130 -7.98 -3.89 5.21
C ILE A 130 -7.07 -2.66 5.35
N THR A 131 -7.39 -1.55 4.66
CA THR A 131 -6.60 -0.32 4.79
C THR A 131 -6.68 0.26 6.19
N SER A 132 -7.80 0.10 6.90
CA SER A 132 -7.90 0.54 8.29
C SER A 132 -6.90 -0.17 9.22
N VAL A 133 -6.62 -1.46 8.98
CA VAL A 133 -5.62 -2.22 9.74
C VAL A 133 -4.22 -1.72 9.45
N TYR A 134 -3.86 -1.50 8.17
CA TYR A 134 -2.56 -0.95 7.82
C TYR A 134 -2.35 0.46 8.40
N ILE A 135 -3.36 1.32 8.30
CA ILE A 135 -3.29 2.67 8.88
C ILE A 135 -3.13 2.59 10.40
N LEU A 136 -3.84 1.68 11.09
CA LEU A 136 -3.71 1.50 12.54
C LEU A 136 -2.30 1.04 12.92
N PHE A 137 -1.73 0.08 12.18
CA PHE A 137 -0.38 -0.41 12.43
C PHE A 137 0.68 0.68 12.28
N PHE A 138 0.54 1.51 11.24
CA PHE A 138 1.44 2.63 10.98
C PHE A 138 1.02 3.94 11.66
N PHE A 139 -0.03 3.91 12.47
CA PHE A 139 -0.59 5.10 13.09
C PHE A 139 0.46 5.78 13.98
N PHE A 140 1.14 5.01 14.84
CA PHE A 140 2.18 5.55 15.70
C PHE A 140 3.31 6.25 14.93
N LEU A 141 3.67 5.74 13.75
CA LEU A 141 4.69 6.32 12.87
C LEU A 141 4.21 7.56 12.11
N THR A 142 2.90 7.68 11.89
CA THR A 142 2.29 8.73 11.08
C THR A 142 1.55 9.79 11.90
N PHE A 143 1.40 9.58 13.21
CA PHE A 143 0.63 10.43 14.10
C PHE A 143 1.47 11.40 14.96
N PRO A 144 2.13 12.38 14.32
CA PRO A 144 2.39 13.66 14.98
C PRO A 144 1.75 14.87 14.25
N PHE A 145 0.82 14.68 13.30
CA PHE A 145 0.20 15.76 12.51
C PHE A 145 -1.34 15.82 12.56
#